data_AF-A0A2M6V469-F1
#
_entry.id   AF-A0A2M6V469-F1
#
_cell.length_a   1.000
_cell.length_b   1.000
_cell.length_c   1.000
_cell.angle_alpha   90.00
_cell.angle_beta   90.00
_cell.angle_gamma   90.00
#
_symmetry.space_group_name_H-M   'P 1'
#
loop_
_entity.id
_entity.type
_entity.pdbx_description
1 polymer ?
#
loop_
_entity_poly.entity_id
_entity_poly.type
_entity_poly.pdbx_seq_one_letter_code
_entity_poly.pdbx_strand_id
1 'polypeptide(L)'
;MTATLELPDNINRSAQRVLHNGAIRYRLIDSKIHAAYVDDVIESHFYDVDGRTVLFVEVVDDVSAPVRLSGPVGNNDIFNRQYDLFQLPVAAGIDPNTNWNNEAAYTSIKSYHRDPMLAVVDWSSPTFDAQVNAYAGPESAVENFFATHPIWSYGGNSYGLNSGTIVTVQGARAWVATTPLPSASYPTTAYRAMIELGQRLYVGIYYPANTRLRYRDQIDPSQQIDYRVVLNPAALVSMKQAMSF
;
A
#
# COMPACT_ATOMS: atom_id res chain seq x y z
N MET A 1 -27.55 13.31 3.58
CA MET A 1 -26.30 13.98 3.17
C MET A 1 -25.42 12.93 2.54
N THR A 2 -25.05 13.08 1.28
CA THR A 2 -24.14 12.18 0.57
C THR A 2 -22.74 12.67 0.88
N ALA A 3 -22.00 11.97 1.75
CA ALA A 3 -20.60 12.29 1.97
C ALA A 3 -19.80 11.77 0.78
N THR A 4 -19.52 12.65 -0.18
CA THR A 4 -18.51 12.39 -1.22
C THR A 4 -17.16 12.62 -0.57
N LEU A 5 -16.52 11.54 -0.13
CA LEU A 5 -15.20 11.60 0.49
C LEU A 5 -14.15 11.55 -0.62
N GLU A 6 -13.68 12.71 -1.06
CA GLU A 6 -12.43 12.80 -1.81
C GLU A 6 -11.29 12.54 -0.82
N LEU A 7 -10.63 11.39 -0.96
CA LEU A 7 -9.32 11.21 -0.34
C LEU A 7 -8.31 12.00 -1.16
N PRO A 8 -7.37 12.70 -0.53
CA PRO A 8 -6.32 13.40 -1.26
C PRO A 8 -5.51 12.40 -2.09
N ASP A 9 -5.33 12.71 -3.38
CA ASP A 9 -4.57 11.92 -4.36
C ASP A 9 -3.08 11.75 -4.02
N ASN A 10 -2.62 12.28 -2.88
CA ASN A 10 -1.25 12.15 -2.41
C ASN A 10 -1.17 11.25 -1.18
N ILE A 11 -1.01 9.95 -1.42
CA ILE A 11 -0.44 9.03 -0.44
C ILE A 11 1.06 9.36 -0.33
N ASN A 12 1.40 10.42 0.41
CA ASN A 12 2.77 10.62 0.84
C ASN A 12 3.08 9.59 1.93
N ARG A 13 3.82 8.56 1.51
CA ARG A 13 4.07 7.28 2.16
C ARG A 13 5.03 7.36 3.38
N SER A 14 4.93 8.36 4.25
CA SER A 14 5.88 8.46 5.38
C SER A 14 5.66 7.38 6.44
N ALA A 15 4.41 7.00 6.71
CA ALA A 15 4.05 5.96 7.67
C ALA A 15 2.91 5.05 7.18
N GLN A 16 3.18 3.74 7.12
CA GLN A 16 2.13 2.74 6.90
C GLN A 16 1.56 2.33 8.25
N ARG A 17 0.25 2.52 8.41
CA ARG A 17 -0.47 2.29 9.67
C ARG A 17 -1.38 1.09 9.53
N VAL A 18 -1.34 0.20 10.50
CA VAL A 18 -2.15 -1.02 10.49
C VAL A 18 -2.78 -1.23 11.85
N LEU A 19 -3.96 -1.83 11.85
CA LEU A 19 -4.55 -2.39 13.06
C LEU A 19 -3.83 -3.71 13.36
N HIS A 20 -3.25 -3.80 14.55
CA HIS A 20 -2.55 -4.99 15.02
C HIS A 20 -2.83 -5.19 16.51
N ASN A 21 -3.39 -6.35 16.87
CA ASN A 21 -3.74 -6.73 18.25
C ASN A 21 -4.51 -5.65 19.03
N GLY A 22 -5.54 -5.06 18.41
CA GLY A 22 -6.43 -4.07 19.03
C GLY A 22 -5.82 -2.68 19.19
N ALA A 23 -4.71 -2.39 18.50
CA ALA A 23 -4.08 -1.08 18.49
C ALA A 23 -3.71 -0.66 17.07
N ILE A 24 -3.73 0.65 16.81
CA ILE A 24 -3.12 1.21 15.60
C ILE A 24 -1.62 1.24 15.84
N ARG A 25 -0.88 0.49 15.02
CA ARG A 25 0.57 0.48 14.97
C ARG A 25 1.03 1.09 13.66
N TYR A 26 2.26 1.55 13.61
CA TYR A 26 2.78 2.16 12.40
C TYR A 26 4.22 1.75 12.15
N ARG A 27 4.57 1.68 10.87
CA ARG A 27 5.96 1.57 10.45
C ARG A 27 6.35 2.79 9.66
N LEU A 28 7.58 3.26 9.87
CA LEU A 28 8.21 4.20 8.96
C LEU A 28 8.60 3.48 7.67
N ILE A 29 8.59 4.16 6.54
CA ILE A 29 8.91 3.53 5.25
C ILE A 29 10.33 2.96 5.19
N ASP A 30 11.27 3.58 5.92
CA ASP A 30 12.68 3.20 6.09
C ASP A 30 12.93 2.21 7.23
N SER A 31 11.87 1.74 7.90
CA SER A 31 11.99 0.73 8.96
C SER A 31 12.60 -0.56 8.43
N LYS A 32 13.35 -1.24 9.29
CA LYS A 32 14.03 -2.51 8.97
C LYS A 32 13.01 -3.55 8.50
N ILE A 33 13.31 -4.14 7.35
CA ILE A 33 12.62 -5.33 6.84
C ILE A 33 13.55 -6.51 7.12
N HIS A 34 13.03 -7.57 7.72
CA HIS A 34 13.75 -8.84 7.82
C HIS A 34 13.30 -9.73 6.67
N ALA A 35 14.23 -10.13 5.81
CA ALA A 35 13.97 -11.06 4.72
C ALA A 35 14.59 -12.43 5.05
N ALA A 36 13.81 -13.49 4.94
CA ALA A 36 14.25 -14.85 5.17
C ALA A 36 13.76 -15.78 4.06
N TYR A 37 14.58 -16.76 3.70
CA TYR A 37 14.14 -17.89 2.88
C TYR A 37 13.40 -18.88 3.77
N VAL A 38 12.17 -19.21 3.41
CA VAL A 38 11.34 -20.23 4.06
C VAL A 38 10.91 -21.18 2.96
N ASP A 39 11.49 -22.39 2.96
CA ASP A 39 11.34 -23.35 1.86
C ASP A 39 11.68 -22.71 0.50
N ASP A 40 10.73 -22.71 -0.44
CA ASP A 40 10.90 -22.18 -1.80
C ASP A 40 10.48 -20.69 -1.93
N VAL A 41 10.14 -20.01 -0.84
CA VAL A 41 9.68 -18.61 -0.86
C VAL A 41 10.57 -17.68 -0.02
N ILE A 42 10.48 -16.37 -0.29
CA ILE A 42 11.10 -15.33 0.53
C ILE A 42 10.01 -14.65 1.35
N GLU A 43 10.13 -14.68 2.67
CA GLU A 43 9.27 -13.90 3.56
C GLU A 43 9.94 -12.59 3.93
N SER A 44 9.24 -11.48 3.68
CA SER A 44 9.61 -10.14 4.13
C SER A 44 8.73 -9.75 5.32
N HIS A 45 9.34 -9.64 6.49
CA HIS A 45 8.68 -9.28 7.75
C HIS A 45 8.82 -7.79 7.98
N PHE A 46 7.68 -7.11 8.10
CA PHE A 46 7.61 -5.67 8.29
C PHE A 46 7.29 -5.36 9.75
N TYR A 47 8.16 -4.57 10.39
CA TYR A 47 8.10 -4.34 11.84
C TYR A 47 7.51 -2.97 12.20
N ASP A 48 6.93 -2.89 13.38
CA ASP A 48 6.60 -1.65 14.09
C ASP A 48 7.87 -0.85 14.37
N VAL A 49 7.73 0.41 14.78
CA VAL A 49 8.87 1.28 15.13
C VAL A 49 9.69 0.76 16.33
N ASP A 50 9.16 -0.20 17.08
CA ASP A 50 9.90 -0.91 18.14
C ASP A 50 10.95 -1.91 17.60
N GLY A 51 10.93 -2.21 16.29
CA GLY A 51 11.83 -3.14 15.62
C GLY A 51 11.69 -4.60 16.04
N ARG A 52 10.59 -4.97 16.72
CA ARG A 52 10.35 -6.32 17.28
C ARG A 52 8.98 -6.86 16.92
N THR A 53 7.96 -6.03 16.89
CA THR A 53 6.59 -6.42 16.59
C THR A 53 6.41 -6.53 15.08
N VAL A 54 6.20 -7.76 14.56
CA VAL A 54 5.87 -7.97 13.14
C VAL A 54 4.43 -7.51 12.88
N LEU A 55 4.26 -6.53 12.02
CA LEU A 55 2.96 -5.96 11.67
C LEU A 55 2.26 -6.74 10.57
N PHE A 56 3.00 -7.12 9.54
CA PHE A 56 2.52 -7.95 8.44
C PHE A 56 3.70 -8.65 7.74
N VAL A 57 3.38 -9.71 7.00
CA VAL A 57 4.34 -10.47 6.20
C VAL A 57 3.92 -10.40 4.73
N GLU A 58 4.87 -10.00 3.90
CA GLU A 58 4.79 -10.15 2.45
C GLU A 58 5.59 -11.37 2.03
N VAL A 59 5.00 -12.26 1.25
CA VAL A 59 5.65 -13.46 0.73
C VAL A 59 5.91 -13.25 -0.76
N VAL A 60 7.17 -13.38 -1.16
CA VAL A 60 7.61 -13.43 -2.55
C VAL A 60 7.76 -14.89 -2.93
N ASP A 61 6.98 -15.31 -3.92
CA ASP A 61 6.86 -16.70 -4.38
C ASP A 61 7.20 -16.86 -5.87
N ASP A 62 7.49 -15.77 -6.58
CA ASP A 62 7.96 -15.78 -7.96
C ASP A 62 8.98 -14.65 -8.16
N VAL A 63 10.15 -15.01 -8.68
CA VAL A 63 11.27 -14.12 -8.98
C VAL A 63 11.74 -14.46 -10.39
N SER A 64 11.72 -13.47 -11.29
CA SER A 64 12.19 -13.70 -12.66
C SER A 64 13.70 -13.92 -12.75
N ALA A 65 14.17 -14.44 -13.88
CA ALA A 65 15.59 -14.35 -14.20
C ALA A 65 16.04 -12.87 -14.27
N PRO A 66 17.27 -12.54 -13.83
CA PRO A 66 17.79 -11.18 -13.95
C PRO A 66 17.86 -10.72 -15.41
N VAL A 67 17.31 -9.55 -15.69
CA VAL A 67 17.37 -8.90 -17.01
C VAL A 67 18.42 -7.80 -16.96
N ARG A 68 19.44 -7.91 -17.81
CA ARG A 68 20.51 -6.90 -17.90
C ARG A 68 19.97 -5.59 -18.46
N LEU A 69 20.40 -4.49 -17.85
CA LEU A 69 20.15 -3.13 -18.27
C LEU A 69 21.36 -2.62 -19.04
N SER A 70 21.11 -1.91 -20.14
CA SER A 70 22.15 -1.34 -20.98
C SER A 70 21.65 -0.07 -21.66
N GLY A 71 22.56 0.81 -22.04
CA GLY A 71 22.24 2.09 -22.69
C GLY A 71 21.82 3.17 -21.68
N PRO A 72 21.15 4.23 -22.16
CA PRO A 72 20.78 5.37 -21.31
C PRO A 72 19.81 4.99 -20.19
N VAL A 73 20.05 5.53 -18.99
CA VAL A 73 19.17 5.40 -17.83
C VAL A 73 17.84 6.08 -18.06
N GLY A 74 17.81 7.14 -18.87
CA GLY A 74 16.60 7.85 -19.29
C GLY A 74 15.59 7.01 -20.09
N ASN A 75 15.77 5.69 -20.19
CA ASN A 75 14.69 4.80 -20.61
C ASN A 75 13.60 4.76 -19.51
N ASN A 76 12.50 5.44 -19.81
CA ASN A 76 11.37 5.62 -18.91
C ASN A 76 10.74 4.31 -18.43
N ASP A 77 10.87 3.19 -19.15
CA ASP A 77 10.11 1.98 -18.82
C ASP A 77 10.51 1.36 -17.47
N ILE A 78 11.81 1.21 -17.22
CA ILE A 78 12.32 0.63 -15.96
C ILE A 78 12.24 1.65 -14.84
N PHE A 79 12.48 2.92 -15.16
CA PHE A 79 12.37 4.03 -14.23
C PHE A 79 10.94 4.19 -13.71
N ASN A 80 9.96 4.22 -14.61
CA ASN A 80 8.54 4.37 -14.27
C ASN A 80 8.04 3.16 -13.47
N ARG A 81 8.57 1.95 -13.70
CA ARG A 81 8.17 0.74 -12.95
C ARG A 81 8.73 0.63 -11.53
N GLN A 82 9.50 1.61 -11.05
CA GLN A 82 10.00 1.67 -9.67
C GLN A 82 8.99 2.33 -8.73
N TYR A 83 8.08 1.54 -8.16
CA TYR A 83 7.01 2.01 -7.29
C TYR A 83 7.46 2.66 -5.98
N ASP A 84 8.68 2.40 -5.51
CA ASP A 84 9.17 2.85 -4.19
C ASP A 84 10.13 4.04 -4.24
N LEU A 85 10.59 4.42 -5.43
CA LEU A 85 11.63 5.45 -5.58
C LEU A 85 11.09 6.84 -5.94
N PHE A 86 9.86 6.96 -6.43
CA PHE A 86 9.32 8.26 -6.87
C PHE A 86 7.91 8.55 -6.35
N GLN A 87 7.78 9.68 -5.65
CA GLN A 87 6.52 10.42 -5.63
C GLN A 87 6.36 11.01 -7.04
N LEU A 88 5.25 10.70 -7.71
CA LEU A 88 4.95 11.35 -8.97
C LEU A 88 4.74 12.87 -8.76
N PRO A 89 5.12 13.70 -9.74
CA PRO A 89 5.87 13.34 -10.94
C PRO A 89 7.35 13.12 -10.62
N VAL A 90 8.00 12.22 -11.37
CA VAL A 90 9.46 12.15 -11.47
C VAL A 90 9.95 13.59 -11.64
N ALA A 91 10.75 14.07 -10.69
CA ALA A 91 11.30 15.41 -10.77
C ALA A 91 11.93 15.59 -12.16
N ALA A 92 11.51 16.60 -12.91
CA ALA A 92 12.18 17.00 -14.14
C ALA A 92 13.67 17.15 -13.82
N GLY A 93 14.53 16.26 -14.33
CA GLY A 93 15.94 16.24 -13.90
C GLY A 93 16.75 14.95 -14.12
N ILE A 94 16.25 13.97 -14.89
CA ILE A 94 17.08 12.83 -15.29
C ILE A 94 18.08 13.31 -16.33
N ASP A 95 19.38 13.16 -16.05
CA ASP A 95 20.43 13.40 -17.05
C ASP A 95 20.30 12.39 -18.20
N PRO A 96 19.99 12.84 -19.43
CA PRO A 96 19.81 11.95 -20.57
C PRO A 96 21.11 11.25 -20.99
N ASN A 97 22.27 11.70 -20.50
CA ASN A 97 23.58 11.15 -20.88
C ASN A 97 24.07 10.05 -19.93
N THR A 98 23.40 9.84 -18.78
CA THR A 98 23.79 8.79 -17.85
C THR A 98 23.43 7.42 -18.43
N ASN A 99 24.39 6.49 -18.43
CA ASN A 99 24.20 5.12 -18.89
C ASN A 99 24.14 4.14 -17.71
N TRP A 100 23.48 3.02 -17.93
CA TRP A 100 23.52 1.89 -16.99
C TRP A 100 24.95 1.40 -16.80
N ASN A 101 25.34 1.17 -15.55
CA ASN A 101 26.63 0.61 -15.20
C ASN A 101 26.74 -0.82 -15.72
N ASN A 102 27.98 -1.31 -15.85
CA ASN A 102 28.20 -2.73 -16.08
C ASN A 102 27.53 -3.54 -14.96
N GLU A 103 26.95 -4.68 -15.33
CA GLU A 103 26.17 -5.56 -14.43
C GLU A 103 24.86 -4.97 -13.90
N ALA A 104 24.45 -3.76 -14.30
CA ALA A 104 23.12 -3.25 -13.97
C ALA A 104 22.06 -4.23 -14.46
N ALA A 105 21.16 -4.61 -13.58
CA ALA A 105 20.11 -5.57 -13.87
C ALA A 105 18.90 -5.34 -12.98
N TYR A 106 17.77 -5.87 -13.42
CA TYR A 106 16.55 -5.94 -12.62
C TYR A 106 15.98 -7.34 -12.60
N THR A 107 15.16 -7.62 -11.60
CA THR A 107 14.25 -8.77 -11.57
C THR A 107 12.84 -8.25 -11.36
N SER A 108 11.84 -8.94 -11.88
CA SER A 108 10.48 -8.80 -11.39
C SER A 108 10.25 -9.77 -10.24
N ILE A 109 9.45 -9.34 -9.28
CA ILE A 109 8.96 -10.19 -8.20
C ILE A 109 7.45 -10.10 -8.12
N LYS A 110 6.81 -11.23 -7.85
CA LYS A 110 5.40 -11.29 -7.51
C LYS A 110 5.27 -11.66 -6.05
N SER A 111 4.28 -11.09 -5.38
CA SER A 111 4.14 -11.28 -3.93
C SER A 111 2.72 -11.11 -3.43
N TYR A 112 2.48 -11.57 -2.20
CA TYR A 112 1.19 -11.52 -1.55
C TYR A 112 1.30 -11.21 -0.05
N HIS A 113 0.24 -10.66 0.54
CA HIS A 113 0.10 -10.60 2.00
C HIS A 113 -0.33 -11.96 2.51
N ARG A 114 0.49 -12.59 3.36
CA ARG A 114 0.19 -13.92 3.92
C ARG A 114 -1.04 -13.87 4.82
N ASP A 115 -0.99 -12.98 5.80
CA ASP A 115 -1.99 -12.83 6.84
C ASP A 115 -2.98 -11.70 6.51
N PRO A 116 -4.21 -11.71 7.06
CA PRO A 116 -5.13 -10.59 6.92
C PRO A 116 -4.53 -9.31 7.49
N MET A 117 -4.53 -8.26 6.69
CA MET A 117 -4.02 -6.95 7.07
C MET A 117 -5.13 -5.92 6.99
N LEU A 118 -5.23 -5.08 8.01
CA LEU A 118 -6.13 -3.94 7.99
C LEU A 118 -5.30 -2.66 8.09
N ALA A 119 -5.07 -2.04 6.93
CA ALA A 119 -4.39 -0.76 6.84
C ALA A 119 -5.35 0.35 7.26
N VAL A 120 -4.91 1.25 8.13
CA VAL A 120 -5.73 2.36 8.62
C VAL A 120 -5.35 3.62 7.83
N VAL A 121 -6.35 4.40 7.45
CA VAL A 121 -6.18 5.63 6.67
C VAL A 121 -6.86 6.79 7.38
N ASP A 122 -6.37 8.00 7.13
CA ASP A 122 -6.99 9.21 7.65
C ASP A 122 -8.41 9.40 7.10
N TRP A 123 -9.33 9.76 7.99
CA TRP A 123 -10.70 10.09 7.59
C TRP A 123 -10.76 11.33 6.69
N SER A 124 -9.91 12.33 6.95
CA SER A 124 -9.91 13.62 6.26
C SER A 124 -8.49 14.02 5.84
N SER A 125 -7.86 14.95 6.56
CA SER A 125 -6.53 15.46 6.24
C SER A 125 -5.48 14.37 6.43
N PRO A 126 -4.49 14.24 5.52
CA PRO A 126 -3.38 13.32 5.72
C PRO A 126 -2.60 13.68 6.98
N THR A 127 -2.31 12.67 7.77
CA THR A 127 -1.31 12.73 8.84
C THR A 127 -0.07 11.94 8.42
N PHE A 128 1.09 12.31 8.99
CA PHE A 128 2.39 11.82 8.53
C PHE A 128 3.17 11.02 9.59
N ASP A 129 2.55 10.81 10.76
CA ASP A 129 3.12 10.14 11.92
C ASP A 129 2.19 9.02 12.43
N ALA A 130 2.33 8.67 13.72
CA ALA A 130 1.52 7.65 14.36
C ALA A 130 0.04 8.06 14.55
N GLN A 131 -0.28 9.35 14.39
CA GLN A 131 -1.64 9.84 14.54
C GLN A 131 -2.46 9.43 13.32
N VAL A 132 -3.75 9.14 13.56
CA VAL A 132 -4.72 8.86 12.50
C VAL A 132 -5.96 9.64 12.81
N ASN A 133 -6.43 10.39 11.81
CA ASN A 133 -7.70 11.08 11.90
C ASN A 133 -8.83 10.05 11.90
N ALA A 134 -9.43 9.88 13.07
CA ALA A 134 -10.69 9.16 13.23
C ALA A 134 -11.82 9.93 12.53
N TYR A 135 -12.93 9.24 12.33
CA TYR A 135 -14.21 9.86 12.00
C TYR A 135 -14.54 10.94 13.04
N ALA A 136 -14.88 12.13 12.54
CA ALA A 136 -15.13 13.31 13.38
C ALA A 136 -16.57 13.40 13.92
N GLY A 137 -17.47 12.50 13.51
CA GLY A 137 -18.85 12.49 13.99
C GLY A 137 -18.98 11.92 15.41
N PRO A 138 -20.15 12.13 16.04
CA PRO A 138 -20.42 11.64 17.40
C PRO A 138 -20.57 10.11 17.49
N GLU A 139 -20.73 9.42 16.37
CA GLU A 139 -20.92 7.97 16.32
C GLU A 139 -19.64 7.22 16.67
N SER A 140 -19.74 6.33 17.65
CA SER A 140 -18.65 5.46 18.11
C SER A 140 -18.86 3.98 17.77
N ALA A 141 -19.99 3.64 17.14
CA ALA A 141 -20.35 2.30 16.69
C ALA A 141 -20.78 2.32 15.22
N VAL A 142 -20.41 1.28 14.48
CA VAL A 142 -20.65 1.18 13.04
C VAL A 142 -22.14 1.26 12.70
N GLU A 143 -22.99 0.59 13.46
CA GLU A 143 -24.43 0.61 13.23
C GLU A 143 -25.00 2.02 13.34
N ASN A 144 -24.55 2.80 14.32
CA ASN A 144 -24.99 4.17 14.50
C ASN A 144 -24.52 5.05 13.35
N PHE A 145 -23.28 4.85 12.88
CA PHE A 145 -22.78 5.54 11.69
C PHE A 145 -23.66 5.25 10.47
N PHE A 146 -23.99 3.99 10.19
CA PHE A 146 -24.81 3.67 9.02
C PHE A 146 -26.31 4.01 9.20
N ALA A 147 -26.78 4.19 10.43
CA ALA A 147 -28.12 4.71 10.68
C ALA A 147 -28.25 6.18 10.26
N THR A 148 -27.21 6.99 10.48
CA THR A 148 -27.17 8.41 10.11
C THR A 148 -26.60 8.65 8.70
N HIS A 149 -25.76 7.73 8.23
CA HIS A 149 -25.13 7.71 6.90
C HIS A 149 -25.51 6.41 6.19
N PRO A 150 -26.77 6.25 5.74
CA PRO A 150 -27.23 5.01 5.13
C PRO A 150 -26.46 4.63 3.86
N ILE A 151 -25.80 5.62 3.23
CA ILE A 151 -24.89 5.42 2.11
C ILE A 151 -23.60 6.21 2.37
N TRP A 152 -22.48 5.51 2.43
CA TRP A 152 -21.12 6.05 2.40
C TRP A 152 -20.51 5.77 1.02
N SER A 153 -20.07 6.80 0.29
CA SER A 153 -19.54 6.63 -1.07
C SER A 153 -18.01 6.76 -1.09
N TYR A 154 -17.35 5.86 -1.82
CA TYR A 154 -15.90 5.92 -2.05
C TYR A 154 -15.51 5.27 -3.37
N GLY A 155 -14.74 5.98 -4.21
CA GLY A 155 -14.24 5.48 -5.49
C GLY A 155 -15.32 5.13 -6.51
N GLY A 156 -16.51 5.71 -6.41
CA GLY A 156 -17.67 5.32 -7.24
C GLY A 156 -18.47 4.12 -6.69
N ASN A 157 -17.99 3.46 -5.63
CA ASN A 157 -18.79 2.49 -4.89
C ASN A 157 -19.63 3.20 -3.83
N SER A 158 -20.80 2.64 -3.53
CA SER A 158 -21.67 3.04 -2.42
C SER A 158 -21.78 1.90 -1.42
N TYR A 159 -21.61 2.23 -0.14
CA TYR A 159 -21.55 1.29 0.96
C TYR A 159 -22.65 1.60 1.98
N GLY A 160 -23.31 0.57 2.48
CA GLY A 160 -24.23 0.66 3.62
C GLY A 160 -23.98 -0.50 4.58
N LEU A 161 -24.66 -0.53 5.72
CA LEU A 161 -24.46 -1.58 6.72
C LEU A 161 -24.57 -3.00 6.13
N ASN A 162 -25.57 -3.22 5.27
CA ASN A 162 -25.86 -4.52 4.64
C ASN A 162 -24.91 -4.87 3.48
N SER A 163 -24.10 -3.92 2.98
CA SER A 163 -23.11 -4.21 1.93
C SER A 163 -21.76 -4.67 2.49
N GLY A 164 -21.72 -5.04 3.77
CA GLY A 164 -20.55 -5.55 4.46
C GLY A 164 -20.91 -6.49 5.59
N THR A 165 -19.90 -6.92 6.34
CA THR A 165 -20.06 -7.81 7.48
C THR A 165 -19.27 -7.26 8.66
N ILE A 166 -19.86 -7.33 9.85
CA ILE A 166 -19.17 -7.02 11.08
C ILE A 166 -18.39 -8.25 11.53
N VAL A 167 -17.08 -8.09 11.63
CA VAL A 167 -16.11 -9.13 11.98
C VAL A 167 -15.12 -8.58 13.01
N THR A 168 -14.42 -9.47 13.71
CA THR A 168 -13.24 -9.09 14.48
C THR A 168 -12.01 -9.28 13.62
N VAL A 169 -11.26 -8.21 13.36
CA VAL A 169 -10.01 -8.23 12.62
C VAL A 169 -8.91 -7.68 13.52
N GLN A 170 -7.81 -8.41 13.66
CA GLN A 170 -6.64 -7.94 14.41
C GLN A 170 -6.97 -7.35 15.79
N GLY A 171 -7.90 -7.98 16.52
CA GLY A 171 -8.30 -7.58 17.88
C GLY A 171 -9.29 -6.41 17.99
N ALA A 172 -9.80 -5.85 16.90
CA ALA A 172 -10.87 -4.86 16.94
C ALA A 172 -12.11 -5.31 16.15
N ARG A 173 -13.27 -4.81 16.56
CA ARG A 173 -14.51 -4.96 15.81
C ARG A 173 -14.46 -4.03 14.60
N ALA A 174 -14.72 -4.57 13.42
CA ALA A 174 -14.73 -3.80 12.19
C ALA A 174 -15.86 -4.27 11.28
N TRP A 175 -16.49 -3.34 10.60
CA TRP A 175 -17.29 -3.63 9.42
C TRP A 175 -16.38 -3.65 8.20
N VAL A 176 -16.51 -4.69 7.38
CA VAL A 176 -15.74 -4.88 6.16
C VAL A 176 -16.71 -5.02 5.00
N ALA A 177 -16.52 -4.23 3.94
CA ALA A 177 -17.34 -4.30 2.74
C ALA A 177 -17.25 -5.68 2.07
N THR A 178 -18.33 -6.12 1.43
CA THR A 178 -18.34 -7.33 0.59
C THR A 178 -17.97 -7.05 -0.86
N THR A 179 -18.14 -5.81 -1.31
CA THR A 179 -17.70 -5.35 -2.63
C THR A 179 -16.25 -4.85 -2.55
N PRO A 180 -15.35 -5.35 -3.40
CA PRO A 180 -13.96 -4.87 -3.42
C PRO A 180 -13.90 -3.39 -3.86
N LEU A 181 -12.84 -2.72 -3.45
CA LEU A 181 -12.50 -1.39 -3.93
C LEU A 181 -12.37 -1.40 -5.47
N PRO A 182 -12.77 -0.31 -6.14
CA PRO A 182 -12.73 -0.25 -7.59
C PRO A 182 -11.29 -0.40 -8.09
N SER A 183 -11.09 -1.32 -9.01
CA SER A 183 -9.74 -1.69 -9.48
C SER A 183 -9.03 -0.55 -10.23
N ALA A 184 -9.81 0.38 -10.78
CA ALA A 184 -9.32 1.61 -11.41
C ALA A 184 -8.68 2.59 -10.41
N SER A 185 -8.98 2.47 -9.11
CA SER A 185 -8.36 3.25 -8.03
C SER A 185 -7.40 2.39 -7.21
N TYR A 186 -7.73 1.12 -6.99
CA TYR A 186 -6.99 0.16 -6.17
C TYR A 186 -6.68 -1.11 -6.96
N PRO A 187 -5.49 -1.25 -7.55
CA PRO A 187 -5.15 -2.42 -8.37
C PRO A 187 -5.15 -3.73 -7.58
N THR A 188 -4.75 -3.67 -6.30
CA THR A 188 -4.82 -4.82 -5.38
C THR A 188 -6.25 -5.01 -4.87
N THR A 189 -6.77 -6.24 -4.95
CA THR A 189 -8.10 -6.57 -4.42
C THR A 189 -8.12 -6.39 -2.90
N ALA A 190 -8.83 -5.36 -2.45
CA ALA A 190 -8.99 -5.02 -1.05
C ALA A 190 -10.37 -4.42 -0.81
N TYR A 191 -10.78 -4.30 0.46
CA TYR A 191 -12.14 -3.94 0.84
C TYR A 191 -12.12 -2.72 1.75
N ARG A 192 -13.14 -1.86 1.63
CA ARG A 192 -13.30 -0.76 2.57
C ARG A 192 -13.67 -1.32 3.94
N ALA A 193 -13.13 -0.73 5.00
CA ALA A 193 -13.45 -1.11 6.37
C ALA A 193 -13.72 0.12 7.24
N MET A 194 -14.52 -0.08 8.28
CA MET A 194 -14.71 0.86 9.37
C MET A 194 -14.50 0.15 10.70
N ILE A 195 -13.63 0.70 11.52
CA ILE A 195 -13.04 0.05 12.69
C ILE A 195 -13.53 0.77 13.93
N GLU A 196 -14.00 0.02 14.91
CA GLU A 196 -14.31 0.54 16.24
C GLU A 196 -13.10 0.39 17.15
N LEU A 197 -12.53 1.51 17.59
CA LEU A 197 -11.40 1.50 18.50
C LEU A 197 -11.43 2.71 19.42
N GLY A 198 -11.30 2.47 20.73
CA GLY A 198 -11.20 3.56 21.72
C GLY A 198 -12.38 4.54 21.68
N GLN A 199 -13.62 4.04 21.53
CA GLN A 199 -14.85 4.82 21.38
C GLN A 199 -14.87 5.77 20.16
N ARG A 200 -14.06 5.48 19.13
CA ARG A 200 -14.00 6.21 17.88
C ARG A 200 -14.13 5.26 16.71
N LEU A 201 -14.56 5.79 15.58
CA LEU A 201 -14.57 5.08 14.31
C LEU A 201 -13.35 5.49 13.48
N TYR A 202 -12.65 4.50 12.94
CA TYR A 202 -11.54 4.71 12.02
C TYR A 202 -11.88 4.09 10.68
N VAL A 203 -11.24 4.56 9.63
CA VAL A 203 -11.41 3.98 8.30
C VAL A 203 -10.18 3.21 7.92
N GLY A 204 -10.40 2.11 7.21
CA GLY A 204 -9.32 1.27 6.74
C GLY A 204 -9.58 0.63 5.39
N ILE A 205 -8.55 -0.06 4.96
CA ILE A 205 -8.52 -0.94 3.79
C ILE A 205 -8.14 -2.32 4.31
N TYR A 206 -9.05 -3.27 4.16
CA TYR A 206 -8.87 -4.65 4.53
C TYR A 206 -8.33 -5.46 3.35
N TYR A 207 -7.20 -6.10 3.56
CA TYR A 207 -6.60 -7.09 2.69
C TYR A 207 -6.84 -8.46 3.32
N PRO A 208 -7.63 -9.34 2.70
CA PRO A 208 -7.75 -10.73 3.13
C PRO A 208 -6.40 -11.45 3.20
N ALA A 209 -6.35 -12.57 3.91
CA ALA A 209 -5.22 -13.48 3.82
C ALA A 209 -4.96 -13.89 2.36
N ASN A 210 -3.69 -14.12 2.03
CA ASN A 210 -3.23 -14.49 0.69
C ASN A 210 -3.58 -13.47 -0.41
N THR A 211 -3.73 -12.18 -0.06
CA THR A 211 -4.04 -11.13 -1.05
C THR A 211 -2.85 -10.90 -1.97
N ARG A 212 -3.04 -11.15 -3.27
CA ARG A 212 -2.01 -10.92 -4.28
C ARG A 212 -1.79 -9.44 -4.52
N LEU A 213 -0.54 -8.99 -4.42
CA LEU A 213 -0.19 -7.61 -4.70
C LEU A 213 -0.24 -7.36 -6.20
N ARG A 214 -0.96 -6.30 -6.55
CA ARG A 214 -1.09 -5.79 -7.91
C ARG A 214 -0.84 -4.30 -7.89
N TYR A 215 -0.26 -3.83 -8.98
CA TYR A 215 0.18 -2.47 -9.15
C TYR A 215 -0.40 -1.91 -10.44
N ARG A 216 -0.57 -0.59 -10.46
CA ARG A 216 -0.97 0.12 -11.67
C ARG A 216 0.27 0.36 -12.50
N ASP A 217 0.30 -0.12 -13.75
CA ASP A 217 1.43 0.15 -14.62
C ASP A 217 1.63 1.67 -14.75
N GLN A 218 2.84 2.11 -14.47
CA GLN A 218 3.20 3.52 -14.49
C GLN A 218 3.44 4.01 -15.92
N ILE A 219 3.59 3.09 -16.89
CA ILE A 219 3.68 3.39 -18.32
C ILE A 219 2.28 3.48 -18.93
N ASP A 220 1.42 2.49 -18.65
CA ASP A 220 0.01 2.49 -19.04
C ASP A 220 -0.89 2.39 -17.79
N PRO A 221 -1.35 3.52 -17.24
CA PRO A 221 -2.17 3.55 -16.04
C PRO A 221 -3.51 2.81 -16.13
N SER A 222 -3.94 2.41 -17.34
CA SER A 222 -5.13 1.57 -17.54
C SER A 222 -4.87 0.09 -17.28
N GLN A 223 -3.60 -0.32 -17.26
CA GLN A 223 -3.18 -1.70 -17.02
C GLN A 223 -2.83 -1.96 -15.56
N GLN A 224 -3.09 -3.21 -15.15
CA GLN A 224 -2.67 -3.74 -13.87
C GLN A 224 -1.62 -4.80 -14.09
N ILE A 225 -0.56 -4.77 -13.29
CA ILE A 225 0.49 -5.77 -13.29
C ILE A 225 0.55 -6.46 -11.92
N ASP A 226 0.92 -7.74 -11.90
CA ASP A 226 1.02 -8.57 -10.70
C ASP A 226 2.46 -8.68 -10.16
N TYR A 227 3.35 -7.81 -10.65
CA TYR A 227 4.75 -7.79 -10.28
C TYR A 227 5.26 -6.36 -10.01
N ARG A 228 6.30 -6.26 -9.19
CA ARG A 228 7.13 -5.05 -9.06
C ARG A 228 8.57 -5.34 -9.47
N VAL A 229 9.29 -4.31 -9.89
CA VAL A 229 10.68 -4.42 -10.33
C VAL A 229 11.63 -4.13 -9.17
N VAL A 230 12.61 -5.00 -8.94
CA VAL A 230 13.71 -4.81 -7.98
C VAL A 230 15.02 -4.64 -8.75
N LEU A 231 15.76 -3.59 -8.41
CA LEU A 231 17.03 -3.27 -9.03
C LEU A 231 18.19 -3.80 -8.20
N ASN A 232 19.22 -4.28 -8.89
CA ASN A 232 20.47 -4.64 -8.22
C ASN A 232 21.28 -3.37 -7.85
N PRO A 233 22.32 -3.50 -7.01
CA PRO A 233 23.12 -2.35 -6.58
C PRO A 233 23.73 -1.54 -7.73
N ALA A 234 24.20 -2.18 -8.80
CA ALA A 234 24.77 -1.50 -9.96
C ALA A 234 23.74 -0.60 -10.67
N ALA A 235 22.52 -1.09 -10.85
CA ALA A 235 21.41 -0.30 -11.39
C ALA A 235 21.01 0.85 -10.45
N LEU A 236 20.95 0.62 -9.14
CA LEU A 236 20.65 1.69 -8.16
C LEU A 236 21.70 2.81 -8.19
N VAL A 237 22.98 2.48 -8.37
CA VAL A 237 24.05 3.48 -8.54
C VAL A 237 23.81 4.31 -9.80
N SER A 238 23.47 3.68 -10.93
CA SER A 238 23.18 4.40 -12.18
C SER A 238 21.97 5.33 -12.06
N MET A 239 20.91 4.91 -11.38
CA MET A 239 19.76 5.78 -11.13
C MET A 239 20.13 6.99 -10.28
N LYS A 240 20.91 6.78 -9.21
CA LYS A 240 21.39 7.88 -8.35
C LYS A 240 22.26 8.87 -9.13
N GLN A 241 23.08 8.39 -10.07
CA GLN A 241 23.89 9.26 -10.93
C GLN A 241 23.04 10.05 -11.92
N ALA A 242 21.98 9.44 -12.46
CA ALA A 242 21.10 10.08 -13.42
C ALA A 242 20.19 11.15 -12.78
N MET A 243 19.86 10.99 -11.49
CA MET A 243 19.10 11.97 -10.73
C MET A 243 20.01 13.11 -10.26
N SER A 244 20.09 14.16 -11.06
CA SER A 244 20.77 15.40 -10.70
C SER A 244 20.18 15.96 -9.38
N PHE A 245 20.99 16.13 -8.33
CA PHE A 245 20.62 16.93 -7.15
C PHE A 245 21.31 18.30 -7.22
#